data_AF-A0AAU7WFF3-F1
#
_entry.id   AF-A0AAU7WFF3-F1
#
_cell.length_a   1.000
_cell.length_b   1.000
_cell.length_c   1.000
_cell.angle_alpha   90.00
_cell.angle_beta   90.00
_cell.angle_gamma   90.00
#
_symmetry.space_group_name_H-M   'P 1'
#
loop_
_entity.id
_entity.type
_entity.pdbx_description
1 polymer ?
#
loop_
_entity_poly.entity_id
_entity_poly.type
_entity_poly.pdbx_seq_one_letter_code
_entity_poly.pdbx_strand_id
1 'polypeptide(L)'
;MELKKTYSTLSHMYLCQTVILACGLSAFCLTLMYIGRGGMFNWLILAVWLFILYFAARYFYYQKIEENISGEKGEEERQADSGQYLIQFPPGAKLSVQLYDGSGRLGWLLEEKAFRQQIRYFRLERGAGATFSATVRKRQNWEISIGFPAYERFFSLKRAKGKEMIFENGSRTCAIRKNGNHDLEFYRDEQLLAVVSRGVMPVSWQQKFPLNAPVLTFIRGTEEDEVLVIALLAFFYRHNKYFV
;
A
#
# COMPACT_ATOMS: atom_id res chain seq x y z
N MET A 1 -18.60 0.71 -6.90
CA MET A 1 -17.53 1.32 -6.08
C MET A 1 -16.29 0.44 -6.16
N GLU A 2 -15.15 1.01 -6.52
CA GLU A 2 -13.89 0.28 -6.78
C GLU A 2 -13.36 -0.42 -5.54
N LEU A 3 -13.54 0.17 -4.35
CA LEU A 3 -13.22 -0.45 -3.07
C LEU A 3 -13.97 -1.79 -2.85
N LYS A 4 -15.24 -1.88 -3.27
CA LYS A 4 -16.01 -3.13 -3.23
C LYS A 4 -15.37 -4.20 -4.10
N LYS A 5 -14.94 -3.84 -5.31
CA LYS A 5 -14.25 -4.76 -6.23
C LYS A 5 -12.93 -5.24 -5.63
N THR A 6 -12.20 -4.35 -4.94
CA THR A 6 -10.98 -4.70 -4.22
C THR A 6 -11.26 -5.70 -3.09
N TYR A 7 -12.26 -5.46 -2.25
CA TYR A 7 -12.60 -6.40 -1.17
C TYR A 7 -13.12 -7.74 -1.67
N SER A 8 -13.92 -7.76 -2.73
CA SER A 8 -14.37 -8.99 -3.38
C SER A 8 -13.20 -9.80 -3.95
N THR A 9 -12.21 -9.11 -4.53
CA THR A 9 -10.99 -9.77 -5.03
C THR A 9 -10.16 -10.34 -3.87
N LEU A 10 -10.00 -9.57 -2.78
CA LEU A 10 -9.31 -10.02 -1.57
C LEU A 10 -10.00 -11.24 -0.93
N SER A 11 -11.32 -11.21 -0.77
CA SER A 11 -12.07 -12.32 -0.17
C SER A 11 -11.93 -13.58 -1.02
N HIS A 12 -12.04 -13.47 -2.35
CA HIS A 12 -11.83 -14.61 -3.25
C HIS A 12 -10.41 -15.17 -3.17
N MET A 13 -9.37 -14.31 -3.12
CA MET A 13 -7.99 -14.79 -2.95
C MET A 13 -7.78 -15.52 -1.63
N TYR A 14 -8.30 -15.00 -0.52
CA TYR A 14 -8.20 -15.65 0.78
C TYR A 14 -8.97 -16.98 0.83
N LEU A 15 -10.12 -17.07 0.14
CA LEU A 15 -10.83 -18.33 -0.05
C LEU A 15 -9.96 -19.35 -0.79
N CYS A 16 -9.39 -18.98 -1.94
CA CYS A 16 -8.49 -19.86 -2.70
C CYS A 16 -7.27 -20.30 -1.88
N GLN A 17 -6.64 -19.38 -1.14
CA GLN A 17 -5.53 -19.71 -0.24
C GLN A 17 -5.95 -20.71 0.83
N THR A 18 -7.12 -20.53 1.43
CA THR A 18 -7.68 -21.45 2.44
C THR A 18 -7.88 -22.84 1.85
N VAL A 19 -8.46 -22.94 0.64
CA VAL A 19 -8.69 -24.23 -0.04
C VAL A 19 -7.37 -24.92 -0.38
N ILE A 20 -6.41 -24.21 -0.98
CA ILE A 20 -5.11 -24.78 -1.35
C ILE A 20 -4.35 -25.28 -0.11
N LEU A 21 -4.35 -24.47 0.97
CA LEU A 21 -3.73 -24.86 2.24
C LEU A 21 -4.43 -26.09 2.82
N ALA A 22 -5.76 -26.11 2.87
CA ALA A 22 -6.52 -27.25 3.37
C ALA A 22 -6.24 -28.54 2.59
N CYS A 23 -6.22 -28.47 1.25
CA CYS A 23 -5.89 -29.61 0.38
C CYS A 23 -4.45 -30.09 0.58
N GLY A 24 -3.48 -29.17 0.54
CA GLY A 24 -2.05 -29.51 0.71
C GLY A 24 -1.75 -30.08 2.10
N LEU A 25 -2.39 -29.54 3.14
CA LEU A 25 -2.21 -29.99 4.52
C LEU A 25 -2.89 -31.33 4.79
N SER A 26 -4.05 -31.60 4.15
CA SER A 26 -4.70 -32.91 4.21
C SER A 26 -3.79 -34.00 3.63
N ALA A 27 -3.16 -33.73 2.48
CA ALA A 27 -2.19 -34.65 1.87
C ALA A 27 -0.92 -34.85 2.73
N PHE A 28 -0.43 -33.78 3.36
CA PHE A 28 0.72 -33.84 4.27
C PHE A 28 0.41 -34.65 5.54
N CYS A 29 -0.78 -34.47 6.13
CA CYS A 29 -1.21 -35.24 7.30
C CYS A 29 -1.38 -36.73 6.99
N LEU A 30 -1.90 -37.09 5.81
CA LEU A 30 -1.96 -38.48 5.35
C LEU A 30 -0.57 -39.11 5.23
N THR A 31 0.39 -38.37 4.66
CA THR A 31 1.80 -38.82 4.56
C THR A 31 2.44 -39.01 5.93
N LEU A 32 2.18 -38.12 6.89
CA LEU A 32 2.71 -38.24 8.26
C LEU A 32 2.08 -39.39 9.05
N MET A 33 0.77 -39.64 8.88
CA MET A 33 0.10 -40.80 9.46
C MET A 33 0.72 -42.11 8.95
N TYR A 34 1.06 -42.17 7.66
CA TYR A 34 1.76 -43.31 7.06
C TYR A 34 3.15 -43.57 7.69
N ILE A 35 3.86 -42.52 8.14
CA ILE A 35 5.22 -42.62 8.72
C ILE A 35 5.21 -42.94 10.23
N GLY A 36 4.04 -42.96 10.90
CA GLY A 36 3.88 -43.49 12.26
C GLY A 36 4.49 -42.65 13.41
N ARG A 37 4.82 -41.37 13.19
CA ARG A 37 5.39 -40.49 14.23
C ARG A 37 4.30 -39.75 15.03
N GLY A 38 3.75 -40.39 16.06
CA GLY A 38 2.58 -39.89 16.79
C GLY A 38 2.78 -38.71 17.77
N GLY A 39 4.00 -38.48 18.29
CA GLY A 39 4.19 -37.51 19.40
C GLY A 39 4.15 -36.02 19.02
N MET A 40 4.82 -35.63 17.93
CA MET A 40 4.83 -34.23 17.45
C MET A 40 3.67 -33.90 16.51
N PHE A 41 2.91 -34.91 16.09
CA PHE A 41 1.85 -34.79 15.08
C PHE A 41 0.68 -33.93 15.56
N ASN A 42 0.25 -34.09 16.81
CA ASN A 42 -0.86 -33.33 17.38
C ASN A 42 -0.59 -31.82 17.44
N TRP A 43 0.66 -31.44 17.77
CA TRP A 43 1.07 -30.03 17.81
C TRP A 43 1.14 -29.42 16.41
N LEU A 44 1.60 -30.19 15.42
CA LEU A 44 1.64 -29.75 14.03
C LEU A 44 0.23 -29.59 13.45
N ILE A 45 -0.69 -30.52 13.75
CA ILE A 45 -2.11 -30.41 13.37
C ILE A 45 -2.73 -29.15 13.99
N LEU A 46 -2.47 -28.88 15.27
CA LEU A 46 -3.02 -27.72 15.96
C LEU A 46 -2.49 -26.40 15.36
N ALA A 47 -1.18 -26.31 15.08
CA ALA A 47 -0.59 -25.15 14.41
C ALA A 47 -1.19 -24.92 13.02
N VAL A 48 -1.47 -26.00 12.29
CA VAL A 48 -2.12 -25.98 10.98
C VAL A 48 -3.56 -25.50 11.05
N TRP A 49 -4.35 -25.98 12.01
CA TRP A 49 -5.73 -25.51 12.21
C TRP A 49 -5.79 -24.05 12.61
N LEU A 50 -4.88 -23.58 13.46
CA LEU A 50 -4.76 -22.15 13.77
C LEU A 50 -4.43 -21.33 12.52
N PHE A 51 -3.57 -21.85 11.64
CA PHE A 51 -3.23 -21.20 10.38
C PHE A 51 -4.44 -21.11 9.43
N ILE A 52 -5.19 -22.21 9.25
CA ILE A 52 -6.43 -22.23 8.45
C ILE A 52 -7.47 -21.28 9.05
N LEU A 53 -7.67 -21.31 10.37
CA LEU A 53 -8.62 -20.46 11.07
C LEU A 53 -8.28 -18.97 10.92
N TYR A 54 -7.00 -18.61 10.88
CA TYR A 54 -6.56 -17.26 10.56
C TYR A 54 -7.02 -16.80 9.16
N PHE A 55 -6.85 -17.63 8.12
CA PHE A 55 -7.30 -17.29 6.76
C PHE A 55 -8.83 -17.25 6.64
N ALA A 56 -9.53 -18.17 7.32
CA ALA A 56 -11.00 -18.17 7.38
C ALA A 56 -11.54 -16.92 8.08
N ALA A 57 -10.94 -16.51 9.21
CA ALA A 57 -11.31 -15.27 9.89
C ALA A 57 -11.09 -14.04 9.01
N ARG A 58 -9.98 -13.99 8.25
CA ARG A 58 -9.73 -12.94 7.24
C ARG A 58 -10.79 -12.92 6.15
N TYR A 59 -11.20 -14.09 5.64
CA TYR A 59 -12.27 -14.20 4.64
C TYR A 59 -13.58 -13.59 5.16
N PHE A 60 -14.07 -14.04 6.33
CA PHE A 60 -15.30 -13.51 6.92
C PHE A 60 -15.21 -12.01 7.24
N TYR A 61 -14.05 -11.54 7.68
CA TYR A 61 -13.82 -10.12 7.93
C TYR A 61 -14.02 -9.27 6.67
N TYR A 62 -13.39 -9.64 5.55
CA TYR A 62 -13.52 -8.89 4.30
C TYR A 62 -14.90 -9.01 3.68
N GLN A 63 -15.56 -10.17 3.81
CA GLN A 63 -16.94 -10.36 3.36
C GLN A 63 -17.91 -9.43 4.11
N LYS A 64 -17.79 -9.34 5.44
CA LYS A 64 -18.63 -8.47 6.27
C LYS A 64 -18.47 -6.99 5.90
N ILE A 65 -17.25 -6.55 5.60
CA ILE A 65 -16.99 -5.17 5.14
C ILE A 65 -17.66 -4.92 3.77
N GLU A 66 -17.58 -5.88 2.85
CA GLU A 66 -18.22 -5.79 1.54
C GLU A 66 -19.76 -5.65 1.64
N GLU A 67 -20.37 -6.40 2.55
CA GLU A 67 -21.80 -6.34 2.84
C GLU A 67 -22.20 -4.98 3.42
N ASN A 68 -21.43 -4.44 4.37
CA ASN A 68 -21.69 -3.12 4.98
C ASN A 68 -21.64 -1.98 3.96
N ILE A 69 -20.68 -2.00 3.03
CA ILE A 69 -20.56 -0.98 1.96
C ILE A 69 -21.75 -1.02 0.99
N SER A 70 -22.46 -2.15 0.90
CA SER A 70 -23.60 -2.32 0.00
C SER A 70 -24.89 -1.66 0.51
N GLY A 71 -24.99 -1.36 1.82
CA GLY A 71 -26.16 -0.74 2.45
C GLY A 71 -26.22 0.79 2.35
N GLU A 72 -25.08 1.47 2.20
CA GLU A 72 -25.00 2.93 2.12
C GLU A 72 -25.04 3.43 0.68
N LYS A 73 -26.17 3.25 0.01
CA LYS A 73 -26.50 3.99 -1.22
C LYS A 73 -27.35 5.20 -0.82
N GLY A 74 -26.71 6.30 -0.42
CA GLY A 74 -27.48 7.43 0.12
C GLY A 74 -26.82 8.80 0.05
N GLU A 75 -25.82 9.09 0.89
CA GLU A 75 -25.65 10.49 1.34
C GLU A 75 -24.22 11.07 1.32
N GLU A 76 -23.19 10.35 0.88
CA GLU A 76 -21.80 10.81 1.06
C GLU A 76 -21.15 11.57 -0.11
N GLU A 77 -21.94 12.13 -1.03
CA GLU A 77 -21.39 12.85 -2.20
C GLU A 77 -20.76 14.22 -1.89
N ARG A 78 -20.67 14.65 -0.62
CA ARG A 78 -20.25 16.03 -0.28
C ARG A 78 -18.93 16.18 0.49
N GLN A 79 -18.17 15.11 0.74
CA GLN A 79 -16.89 15.21 1.49
C GLN A 79 -15.67 14.59 0.75
N ALA A 80 -15.72 14.54 -0.59
CA ALA A 80 -14.72 13.85 -1.41
C ALA A 80 -13.35 14.57 -1.55
N ASP A 81 -13.10 15.70 -0.86
CA ASP A 81 -11.89 16.50 -1.12
C ASP A 81 -11.23 17.04 0.15
N SER A 82 -10.95 16.16 1.11
CA SER A 82 -10.23 16.52 2.33
C SER A 82 -8.70 16.50 2.18
N GLY A 83 -8.17 16.20 0.99
CA GLY A 83 -6.73 15.95 0.80
C GLY A 83 -6.21 14.72 1.57
N GLN A 84 -7.11 13.88 2.07
CA GLN A 84 -6.78 12.67 2.83
C GLN A 84 -7.07 11.43 1.99
N TYR A 85 -6.15 10.48 2.01
CA TYR A 85 -6.29 9.21 1.32
C TYR A 85 -5.82 8.05 2.19
N LEU A 86 -6.61 6.98 2.21
CA LEU A 86 -6.22 5.73 2.83
C LEU A 86 -5.34 4.92 1.87
N ILE A 87 -4.18 4.48 2.36
CA ILE A 87 -3.22 3.69 1.58
C ILE A 87 -3.56 2.20 1.73
N GLN A 88 -3.85 1.53 0.61
CA GLN A 88 -3.93 0.07 0.54
C GLN A 88 -2.84 -0.51 -0.35
N PHE A 89 -2.34 -1.67 0.07
CA PHE A 89 -1.38 -2.48 -0.68
C PHE A 89 -2.10 -3.74 -1.17
N PRO A 90 -2.62 -3.76 -2.41
CA PRO A 90 -3.15 -4.98 -2.97
C PRO A 90 -2.05 -6.05 -3.02
N PRO A 91 -2.38 -7.33 -2.71
CA PRO A 91 -1.41 -8.40 -2.76
C PRO A 91 -1.00 -8.66 -4.21
N GLY A 92 0.30 -8.86 -4.43
CA GLY A 92 0.85 -9.12 -5.75
C GLY A 92 2.37 -9.25 -5.73
N ALA A 93 2.94 -9.79 -6.82
CA ALA A 93 4.40 -9.91 -6.96
C ALA A 93 5.09 -8.56 -7.21
N LYS A 94 4.36 -7.60 -7.78
CA LYS A 94 4.83 -6.25 -8.08
C LYS A 94 4.27 -5.27 -7.06
N LEU A 95 5.00 -4.18 -6.80
CA LEU A 95 4.49 -3.14 -5.91
C LEU A 95 3.30 -2.43 -6.57
N SER A 96 2.18 -2.40 -5.87
CA SER A 96 1.02 -1.59 -6.23
C SER A 96 0.49 -0.93 -4.97
N VAL A 97 0.11 0.34 -5.09
CA VAL A 97 -0.41 1.17 -4.00
C VAL A 97 -1.67 1.86 -4.50
N GLN A 98 -2.76 1.67 -3.77
CA GLN A 98 -4.06 2.26 -4.05
C GLN A 98 -4.39 3.28 -2.96
N LEU A 99 -4.72 4.51 -3.36
CA LEU A 99 -5.12 5.59 -2.47
C LEU A 99 -6.61 5.82 -2.59
N TYR A 100 -7.35 5.52 -1.53
CA TYR A 100 -8.81 5.68 -1.48
C TYR A 100 -9.20 6.94 -0.71
N ASP A 101 -10.15 7.71 -1.23
CA ASP A 101 -10.75 8.79 -0.46
C ASP A 101 -11.69 8.24 0.63
N GLY A 102 -12.26 9.15 1.45
CA GLY A 102 -13.18 8.77 2.52
C GLY A 102 -14.48 8.11 2.07
N SER A 103 -14.86 8.30 0.80
CA SER A 103 -16.02 7.65 0.19
C SER A 103 -15.71 6.26 -0.37
N GLY A 104 -14.42 5.86 -0.40
CA GLY A 104 -13.99 4.60 -1.01
C GLY A 104 -13.86 4.66 -2.54
N ARG A 105 -13.72 5.84 -3.14
CA ARG A 105 -13.32 6.01 -4.54
C ARG A 105 -11.80 6.03 -4.65
N LEU A 106 -11.26 5.47 -5.73
CA LEU A 106 -9.82 5.47 -5.97
C LEU A 106 -9.37 6.87 -6.42
N GLY A 107 -8.65 7.57 -5.55
CA GLY A 107 -8.03 8.86 -5.88
C GLY A 107 -6.78 8.68 -6.72
N TRP A 108 -5.90 7.76 -6.32
CA TRP A 108 -4.65 7.48 -7.02
C TRP A 108 -4.30 6.00 -7.06
N LEU A 109 -3.70 5.58 -8.17
CA LEU A 109 -3.12 4.26 -8.37
C LEU A 109 -1.65 4.41 -8.76
N LEU A 110 -0.77 3.80 -7.97
CA LEU A 110 0.65 3.67 -8.27
C LEU A 110 0.95 2.19 -8.52
N GLU A 111 1.39 1.84 -9.73
CA GLU A 111 1.66 0.45 -10.10
C GLU A 111 3.02 0.28 -10.75
N GLU A 112 3.80 -0.69 -10.27
CA GLU A 112 5.05 -1.11 -10.91
C GLU A 112 4.74 -1.90 -12.20
N LYS A 113 5.06 -1.32 -13.36
CA LYS A 113 4.84 -1.96 -14.66
C LYS A 113 5.98 -2.89 -15.04
N ALA A 114 7.23 -2.47 -14.80
CA ALA A 114 8.41 -3.21 -15.23
C ALA A 114 9.62 -3.00 -14.32
N PHE A 115 10.51 -3.99 -14.31
CA PHE A 115 11.84 -3.92 -13.72
C PHE A 115 12.86 -4.42 -14.73
N ARG A 116 13.79 -3.55 -15.16
CA ARG A 116 14.83 -3.86 -16.15
C ARG A 116 16.12 -3.14 -15.78
N GLN A 117 17.26 -3.82 -15.82
CA GLN A 117 18.59 -3.20 -15.65
C GLN A 117 18.70 -2.30 -14.39
N GLN A 118 18.17 -2.74 -13.25
CA GLN A 118 18.12 -1.96 -12.00
C GLN A 118 17.26 -0.67 -12.05
N ILE A 119 16.43 -0.52 -13.08
CA ILE A 119 15.43 0.53 -13.23
C ILE A 119 14.04 -0.07 -13.00
N ARG A 120 13.28 0.54 -12.09
CA ARG A 120 11.86 0.24 -11.88
C ARG A 120 11.03 1.33 -12.52
N TYR A 121 10.01 0.90 -13.26
CA TYR A 121 9.06 1.76 -13.95
C TYR A 121 7.72 1.67 -13.26
N PHE A 122 7.24 2.81 -12.79
CA PHE A 122 5.96 2.98 -12.14
C PHE A 122 5.04 3.83 -13.01
N ARG A 123 3.77 3.45 -13.04
CA ARG A 123 2.69 4.26 -13.59
C ARG A 123 1.88 4.83 -12.43
N LEU A 124 1.67 6.13 -12.45
CA LEU A 124 0.81 6.84 -11.51
C LEU A 124 -0.44 7.29 -12.28
N GLU A 125 -1.62 6.92 -11.80
CA GLU A 125 -2.90 7.29 -12.40
C GLU A 125 -3.73 8.02 -11.34
N ARG A 126 -4.30 9.18 -11.69
CA ARG A 126 -5.21 9.94 -10.83
C ARG A 126 -6.65 9.64 -11.23
N GLY A 127 -7.33 8.76 -10.49
CA GLY A 127 -8.68 8.29 -10.82
C GLY A 127 -8.81 7.89 -12.31
N ALA A 128 -9.86 8.39 -12.99
CA ALA A 128 -10.07 8.22 -14.43
C ALA A 128 -9.36 9.28 -15.31
N GLY A 129 -8.42 10.05 -14.74
CA GLY A 129 -7.83 11.23 -15.35
C GLY A 129 -6.36 11.07 -15.76
N ALA A 130 -5.52 12.01 -15.32
CA ALA A 130 -4.14 12.15 -15.75
C ALA A 130 -3.28 10.93 -15.39
N THR A 131 -2.37 10.57 -16.31
CA THR A 131 -1.36 9.53 -16.09
C THR A 131 0.02 10.18 -16.05
N PHE A 132 0.80 9.80 -15.04
CA PHE A 132 2.20 10.19 -14.87
C PHE A 132 3.08 8.94 -14.85
N SER A 133 4.36 9.11 -15.18
CA SER A 133 5.34 8.04 -15.04
C SER A 133 6.30 8.39 -13.91
N ALA A 134 6.72 7.39 -13.15
CA ALA A 134 7.84 7.54 -12.23
C ALA A 134 8.85 6.42 -12.49
N THR A 135 10.12 6.73 -12.41
CA THR A 135 11.19 5.74 -12.50
C THR A 135 12.08 5.84 -11.28
N VAL A 136 12.46 4.68 -10.74
CA VAL A 136 13.45 4.59 -9.67
C VAL A 136 14.61 3.79 -10.22
N ARG A 137 15.79 4.41 -10.26
CA ARG A 137 17.01 3.77 -10.76
C ARG A 137 18.16 3.93 -9.79
N LYS A 138 19.05 2.94 -9.78
CA LYS A 138 20.34 3.01 -9.11
C LYS A 138 21.43 3.17 -10.17
N ARG A 139 22.11 4.31 -10.18
CA ARG A 139 23.36 4.51 -10.93
C ARG A 139 24.51 4.51 -9.92
N GLN A 140 25.14 5.66 -9.68
CA GLN A 140 26.05 5.87 -8.55
C GLN A 140 25.26 6.11 -7.25
N ASN A 141 24.23 6.97 -7.31
CA ASN A 141 23.25 7.18 -6.27
C ASN A 141 21.86 6.70 -6.72
N TRP A 142 20.93 6.59 -5.77
CA TRP A 142 19.51 6.39 -6.07
C TRP A 142 18.95 7.66 -6.72
N GLU A 143 18.14 7.50 -7.75
CA GLU A 143 17.51 8.60 -8.46
C GLU A 143 16.03 8.26 -8.71
N ILE A 144 15.18 9.27 -8.54
CA ILE A 144 13.75 9.21 -8.83
C ILE A 144 13.48 10.20 -9.95
N SER A 145 12.98 9.73 -11.09
CA SER A 145 12.48 10.60 -12.15
C SER A 145 10.97 10.54 -12.22
N ILE A 146 10.32 11.67 -12.49
CA ILE A 146 8.88 11.83 -12.60
C ILE A 146 8.60 12.49 -13.95
N GLY A 147 7.94 11.75 -14.83
CA GLY A 147 7.48 12.21 -16.13
C GLY A 147 6.07 12.78 -16.03
N PHE A 148 5.94 14.07 -16.29
CA PHE A 148 4.69 14.77 -16.57
C PHE A 148 4.47 14.82 -18.09
N PRO A 149 3.23 15.08 -18.56
CA PRO A 149 2.97 15.18 -20.01
C PRO A 149 3.84 16.21 -20.74
N ALA A 150 4.21 17.30 -20.06
CA ALA A 150 4.95 18.42 -20.65
C ALA A 150 6.46 18.40 -20.35
N TYR A 151 6.91 17.73 -19.29
CA TYR A 151 8.30 17.76 -18.85
C TYR A 151 8.64 16.60 -17.92
N GLU A 152 9.93 16.35 -17.69
CA GLU A 152 10.41 15.37 -16.71
C GLU A 152 11.21 16.07 -15.61
N ARG A 153 11.05 15.63 -14.36
CA ARG A 153 11.88 16.04 -13.22
C ARG A 153 12.62 14.86 -12.67
N PHE A 154 13.89 15.04 -12.31
CA PHE A 154 14.71 14.01 -11.69
C PHE A 154 15.24 14.50 -10.35
N PHE A 155 15.29 13.63 -9.36
CA PHE A 155 15.77 13.91 -8.01
C PHE A 155 16.78 12.84 -7.61
N SER A 156 18.00 13.26 -7.33
CA SER A 156 19.08 12.35 -6.92
C SER A 156 19.20 12.32 -5.40
N LEU A 157 19.26 11.13 -4.82
CA LEU A 157 19.51 10.94 -3.40
C LEU A 157 20.91 11.42 -3.06
N LYS A 158 21.00 12.39 -2.15
CA LYS A 158 22.26 13.00 -1.71
C LYS A 158 22.65 12.56 -0.31
N ARG A 159 21.66 12.45 0.57
CA ARG A 159 21.86 12.09 1.96
C ARG A 159 20.78 11.10 2.40
N ALA A 160 21.21 10.00 2.99
CA ALA A 160 20.33 9.11 3.74
C ALA A 160 20.98 8.88 5.11
N LYS A 161 20.46 9.50 6.16
CA LYS A 161 21.00 9.36 7.51
C LYS A 161 19.86 9.15 8.52
N GLY A 162 19.87 8.00 9.18
CA GLY A 162 18.90 7.66 10.21
C GLY A 162 17.46 7.72 9.70
N LYS A 163 16.70 8.70 10.20
CA LYS A 163 15.27 8.90 9.91
C LYS A 163 15.00 9.85 8.74
N GLU A 164 16.03 10.29 8.02
CA GLU A 164 15.91 11.30 6.96
C GLU A 164 16.57 10.84 5.66
N MET A 165 15.87 11.07 4.54
CA MET A 165 16.37 10.93 3.18
C MET A 165 16.14 12.23 2.41
N ILE A 166 17.20 12.78 1.83
CA ILE A 166 17.18 14.05 1.08
C ILE A 166 17.58 13.79 -0.37
N PHE A 167 16.73 14.28 -1.27
CA PHE A 167 16.91 14.26 -2.70
C PHE A 167 17.06 15.69 -3.24
N GLU A 168 17.91 15.86 -4.24
CA GLU A 168 18.18 17.17 -4.85
C GLU A 168 17.99 17.14 -6.36
N ASN A 169 17.51 18.26 -6.90
CA ASN A 169 17.46 18.59 -8.31
C ASN A 169 17.94 20.04 -8.51
N GLY A 170 19.26 20.22 -8.67
CA GLY A 170 19.85 21.55 -8.73
C GLY A 170 19.63 22.30 -7.41
N SER A 171 18.90 23.41 -7.45
CA SER A 171 18.55 24.21 -6.27
C SER A 171 17.32 23.71 -5.51
N ARG A 172 16.54 22.78 -6.09
CA ARG A 172 15.33 22.25 -5.46
C ARG A 172 15.64 21.02 -4.63
N THR A 173 15.03 20.93 -3.46
CA THR A 173 15.24 19.85 -2.51
C THR A 173 13.93 19.17 -2.15
N CYS A 174 13.97 17.86 -1.97
CA CYS A 174 12.83 17.08 -1.47
C CYS A 174 13.33 16.14 -0.39
N ALA A 175 12.60 16.01 0.70
CA ALA A 175 13.01 15.16 1.81
C ALA A 175 11.86 14.29 2.31
N ILE A 176 12.24 13.09 2.78
CA ILE A 176 11.37 12.19 3.53
C ILE A 176 11.94 12.10 4.94
N ARG A 177 11.19 12.55 5.93
CA ARG A 177 11.58 12.53 7.35
C ARG A 177 10.63 11.63 8.13
N LYS A 178 11.15 10.90 9.11
CA LYS A 178 10.34 10.12 10.06
C LYS A 178 10.32 10.83 11.41
N ASN A 179 9.15 11.24 11.87
CA ASN A 179 8.98 11.93 13.14
C ASN A 179 9.10 10.96 14.33
N GLY A 180 9.13 11.48 15.56
CA GLY A 180 9.12 10.74 16.83
C GLY A 180 7.94 9.78 16.95
N ASN A 181 6.77 10.14 16.40
CA ASN A 181 5.57 9.31 16.36
C ASN A 181 5.59 8.21 15.28
N HIS A 182 6.72 8.04 14.60
CA HIS A 182 6.89 7.14 13.46
C HIS A 182 6.08 7.48 12.19
N ASP A 183 5.44 8.65 12.17
CA ASP A 183 4.83 9.22 10.97
C ASP A 183 5.88 9.58 9.92
N LEU A 184 5.52 9.49 8.64
CA LEU A 184 6.38 9.88 7.53
C LEU A 184 5.95 11.24 7.00
N GLU A 185 6.87 12.17 6.99
CA GLU A 185 6.66 13.55 6.55
C GLU A 185 7.41 13.79 5.25
N PHE A 186 6.73 14.38 4.28
CA PHE A 186 7.28 14.70 2.96
C PHE A 186 7.45 16.20 2.82
N TYR A 187 8.66 16.63 2.49
CA TYR A 187 9.03 18.02 2.35
C TYR A 187 9.50 18.34 0.94
N ARG A 188 9.22 19.57 0.49
CA ARG A 188 9.82 20.18 -0.70
C ARG A 188 10.30 21.58 -0.33
N ASP A 189 11.58 21.85 -0.55
CA ASP A 189 12.20 23.14 -0.24
C ASP A 189 11.91 23.57 1.22
N GLU A 190 12.06 22.63 2.16
CA GLU A 190 11.74 22.75 3.60
C GLU A 190 10.27 23.02 3.95
N GLN A 191 9.36 23.03 2.97
CA GLN A 191 7.92 23.11 3.20
C GLN A 191 7.30 21.72 3.30
N LEU A 192 6.48 21.50 4.33
CA LEU A 192 5.76 20.25 4.54
C LEU A 192 4.61 20.12 3.53
N LEU A 193 4.66 19.07 2.71
CA LEU A 193 3.65 18.77 1.68
C LEU A 193 2.61 17.79 2.19
N ALA A 194 3.06 16.68 2.77
CA ALA A 194 2.19 15.59 3.17
C ALA A 194 2.72 14.81 4.37
N VAL A 195 1.82 14.14 5.07
CA VAL A 195 2.11 13.28 6.22
C VAL A 195 1.41 11.94 6.05
N VAL A 196 2.13 10.85 6.25
CA VAL A 196 1.57 9.50 6.38
C VAL A 196 1.57 9.11 7.85
N SER A 197 0.38 9.01 8.43
CA SER A 197 0.17 8.58 9.80
C SER A 197 -0.37 7.14 9.86
N ARG A 198 -0.01 6.41 10.91
CA ARG A 198 -0.52 5.06 11.19
C ARG A 198 -1.51 5.08 12.34
N GLY A 199 -2.61 4.36 12.21
CA GLY A 199 -3.56 4.15 13.31
C GLY A 199 -4.49 5.32 13.62
N VAL A 200 -4.27 6.49 13.04
CA VAL A 200 -5.15 7.66 13.21
C VAL A 200 -5.98 7.81 11.94
N MET A 201 -7.16 7.19 11.94
CA MET A 201 -8.13 7.25 10.83
C MET A 201 -9.44 7.87 11.33
N PRO A 202 -10.10 8.75 10.55
CA PRO A 202 -11.40 9.30 10.92
C PRO A 202 -12.42 8.22 11.29
N VAL A 203 -13.26 8.48 12.29
CA VAL A 203 -14.23 7.48 12.79
C VAL A 203 -15.17 7.01 11.69
N SER A 204 -15.59 7.90 10.79
CA SER A 204 -16.43 7.55 9.62
C SER A 204 -15.77 6.53 8.69
N TRP A 205 -14.44 6.53 8.59
CA TRP A 205 -13.69 5.63 7.73
C TRP A 205 -13.50 4.24 8.38
N GLN A 206 -13.51 4.15 9.72
CA GLN A 206 -13.34 2.89 10.46
C GLN A 206 -14.45 1.87 10.16
N GLN A 207 -15.61 2.33 9.67
CA GLN A 207 -16.70 1.44 9.26
C GLN A 207 -16.46 0.81 7.88
N LYS A 208 -15.61 1.43 7.04
CA LYS A 208 -15.39 1.08 5.61
C LYS A 208 -14.02 0.49 5.32
N PHE A 209 -13.05 0.77 6.18
CA PHE A 209 -11.65 0.44 5.98
C PHE A 209 -11.06 -0.35 7.14
N PRO A 210 -10.03 -1.18 6.88
CA PRO A 210 -9.37 -1.93 7.93
C PRO A 210 -8.72 -1.02 8.97
N LEU A 211 -8.82 -1.43 10.24
CA LEU A 211 -8.17 -0.75 11.36
C LEU A 211 -6.65 -0.70 11.15
N ASN A 212 -6.03 0.41 11.56
CA ASN A 212 -4.59 0.67 11.43
C ASN A 212 -4.06 0.79 9.99
N ALA A 213 -4.92 0.98 8.99
CA ALA A 213 -4.47 1.36 7.66
C ALA A 213 -3.73 2.72 7.70
N PRO A 214 -2.61 2.88 6.98
CA PRO A 214 -1.91 4.15 6.92
C PRO A 214 -2.72 5.18 6.11
N VAL A 215 -2.79 6.41 6.59
CA VAL A 215 -3.51 7.52 5.95
C VAL A 215 -2.50 8.56 5.48
N LEU A 216 -2.53 8.90 4.20
CA LEU A 216 -1.80 10.00 3.59
C LEU A 216 -2.64 11.28 3.67
N THR A 217 -2.15 12.31 4.32
CA THR A 217 -2.79 13.63 4.39
C THR A 217 -1.93 14.65 3.68
N PHE A 218 -2.46 15.27 2.63
CA PHE A 218 -1.87 16.44 1.98
C PHE A 218 -2.23 17.69 2.77
N ILE A 219 -1.22 18.46 3.15
CA ILE A 219 -1.39 19.71 3.92
C ILE A 219 -1.48 20.89 2.96
N ARG A 220 -0.60 20.90 1.96
CA ARG A 220 -0.54 21.87 0.87
C ARG A 220 0.14 21.23 -0.33
N GLY A 221 -0.31 21.56 -1.52
CA GLY A 221 0.38 21.10 -2.72
C GLY A 221 -0.35 21.46 -4.00
N THR A 222 0.43 21.67 -5.04
CA THR A 222 -0.04 21.58 -6.43
C THR A 222 -0.17 20.11 -6.81
N GLU A 223 -0.81 19.79 -7.93
CA GLU A 223 -0.82 18.43 -8.49
C GLU A 223 0.60 17.87 -8.66
N GLU A 224 1.58 18.73 -8.96
CA GLU A 224 2.99 18.33 -9.04
C GLU A 224 3.52 17.79 -7.71
N ASP A 225 3.10 18.40 -6.59
CA ASP A 225 3.51 18.01 -5.24
C ASP A 225 2.85 16.68 -4.85
N GLU A 226 1.58 16.48 -5.22
CA GLU A 226 0.89 15.21 -5.00
C GLU A 226 1.59 14.06 -5.75
N VAL A 227 1.89 14.25 -7.04
CA VAL A 227 2.61 13.27 -7.86
C VAL A 227 4.00 12.98 -7.27
N LEU A 228 4.70 14.03 -6.82
CA LEU A 228 6.02 13.90 -6.18
C LEU A 228 5.96 13.07 -4.90
N VAL A 229 5.02 13.36 -4.01
CA VAL A 229 4.83 12.61 -2.76
C VAL A 229 4.53 11.14 -3.04
N ILE A 230 3.65 10.85 -4.00
CA ILE A 230 3.28 9.46 -4.35
C ILE A 230 4.48 8.72 -4.96
N ALA A 231 5.28 9.38 -5.79
CA ALA A 231 6.51 8.80 -6.34
C ALA A 231 7.57 8.54 -5.24
N LEU A 232 7.74 9.47 -4.29
CA LEU A 232 8.61 9.29 -3.13
C LEU A 232 8.13 8.18 -2.21
N LEU A 233 6.81 8.02 -2.08
CA LEU A 233 6.17 6.94 -1.33
C LEU A 233 6.49 5.57 -1.97
N ALA A 234 6.46 5.47 -3.30
CA ALA A 234 6.92 4.29 -4.04
C ALA A 234 8.37 3.91 -3.68
N PHE A 235 9.26 4.90 -3.70
CA PHE A 235 10.66 4.73 -3.34
C PHE A 235 10.81 4.24 -1.90
N PHE A 236 10.11 4.89 -0.97
CA PHE A 236 10.16 4.57 0.46
C PHE A 236 9.74 3.12 0.71
N TYR A 237 8.56 2.70 0.23
CA TYR A 237 8.05 1.35 0.49
C TYR A 237 8.86 0.25 -0.20
N ARG A 238 9.57 0.57 -1.29
CA ARG A 238 10.41 -0.43 -1.98
C ARG A 238 11.77 -0.61 -1.35
N HIS A 239 12.39 0.48 -0.88
CA HIS A 239 13.80 0.48 -0.46
C HIS A 239 14.00 0.51 1.05
N ASN A 240 13.02 1.02 1.80
CA ASN A 240 13.09 1.04 3.24
C ASN A 240 12.39 -0.20 3.80
N LYS A 241 13.19 -1.22 4.20
CA LYS A 241 12.73 -2.40 4.95
C LYS A 241 12.14 -2.07 6.34
N TYR A 242 12.00 -0.80 6.72
CA TYR A 242 11.64 -0.32 8.06
C TYR A 242 10.15 -0.47 8.42
N PHE A 243 9.41 -1.27 7.66
CA PHE A 243 8.03 -1.67 7.94
C PHE A 243 7.83 -3.18 8.03
N VAL A 244 8.90 -3.90 8.38
CA VAL A 244 8.81 -5.24 9.00
C VAL A 244 9.15 -5.09 10.47
#